data_AF-A0A7X6Q2H9-F1
#
_entry.id   AF-A0A7X6Q2H9-F1
#
_cell.length_a   1.000
_cell.length_b   1.000
_cell.length_c   1.000
_cell.angle_alpha   90.00
_cell.angle_beta   90.00
_cell.angle_gamma   90.00
#
_symmetry.space_group_name_H-M   'P 1'
#
loop_
_entity.id
_entity.type
_entity.pdbx_description
1 polymer ?
#
loop_
_entity_poly.entity_id
_entity_poly.type
_entity_poly.pdbx_seq_one_letter_code
_entity_poly.pdbx_strand_id
1 'polypeptide(L)'
;MTRADKRFPSLAQAIQQSGLSDGMTISFHHHLREGDQVLVQALTECARLGIKDLTVNASALMACHRPIIDFIKDGTVSGLECNYMQASVGQAISRGLLKKEVIFRSHGGRPAALQRGEAHIDLAFIAASAADPAGNCNGRAGQAAFGSLGYAMPDAEYAHYVVVMTDHLVDYPLLTPSIDETLVDAVVEVDSIGDPDKIMSGTTRITRDPIGLLIASQTARALEASGLVKEGMSFQTGAGGISLAVASDLGRIMREKKIQGSFASGGITGTLVELFEEGLFRDLLDVQCFDRQAVESLKRNPRHQE
;
A
#
# COMPACT_ATOMS: atom_id res chain seq x y z
N MET A 1 26.33 -6.66 16.13
CA MET A 1 25.50 -5.47 15.84
C MET A 1 24.79 -5.14 17.12
N THR A 2 25.08 -4.00 17.74
CA THR A 2 24.35 -3.55 18.92
C THR A 2 22.90 -3.32 18.51
N ARG A 3 21.96 -3.99 19.19
CA ARG A 3 20.52 -3.73 19.12
C ARG A 3 20.30 -2.26 19.50
N ALA A 4 20.35 -1.38 18.51
CA ALA A 4 20.17 0.04 18.74
C ALA A 4 18.67 0.27 18.94
N ASP A 5 18.30 0.88 20.06
CA ASP A 5 17.00 1.52 20.18
C ASP A 5 16.98 2.67 19.17
N LYS A 6 16.14 2.54 18.13
CA LYS A 6 16.04 3.50 17.03
C LYS A 6 14.90 4.49 17.24
N ARG A 7 14.34 4.55 18.44
CA ARG A 7 13.24 5.47 18.72
C ARG A 7 13.72 6.91 18.74
N PHE A 8 12.99 7.74 18.02
CA PHE A 8 13.09 9.19 18.10
C PHE A 8 11.89 9.74 18.86
N PRO A 9 12.08 10.75 19.72
CA PRO A 9 10.99 11.29 20.53
C PRO A 9 9.99 12.13 19.72
N SER A 10 10.32 12.47 18.47
CA SER A 10 9.39 13.14 17.56
C SER A 10 9.80 12.98 16.10
N LEU A 11 8.83 13.16 15.21
CA LEU A 11 9.05 13.17 13.76
C LEU A 11 10.05 14.26 13.35
N ALA A 12 10.01 15.42 14.01
CA ALA A 12 10.94 16.53 13.80
C ALA A 12 12.40 16.08 13.93
N GLN A 13 12.72 15.34 15.01
CA GLN A 13 14.08 14.89 15.29
C GLN A 13 14.51 13.79 14.34
N ALA A 14 13.61 12.87 13.96
CA ALA A 14 13.90 11.86 12.95
C ALA A 14 14.23 12.50 11.59
N ILE A 15 13.45 13.52 11.16
CA ILE A 15 13.70 14.27 9.93
C ILE A 15 15.05 14.99 10.00
N GLN A 16 15.35 15.69 11.10
CA GLN A 16 16.64 16.35 11.27
C GLN A 16 17.82 15.37 11.23
N GLN A 17 17.68 14.22 11.88
CA GLN A 17 18.73 13.19 11.91
C GLN A 17 18.96 12.54 10.54
N SER A 18 17.91 12.42 9.72
CA SER A 18 18.03 11.87 8.36
C SER A 18 18.87 12.76 7.41
N GLY A 19 19.08 14.03 7.76
CA GLY A 19 19.75 14.99 6.89
C GLY A 19 18.87 15.50 5.74
N LEU A 20 17.56 15.31 5.81
CA LEU A 20 16.61 15.84 4.81
C LEU A 20 16.79 17.35 4.65
N SER A 21 16.90 17.79 3.40
CA SER A 21 17.12 19.18 3.02
C SER A 21 16.39 19.52 1.73
N ASP A 22 16.44 20.79 1.32
CA ASP A 22 15.72 21.27 0.14
C ASP A 22 16.11 20.51 -1.13
N GLY A 23 15.11 20.23 -1.98
CA GLY A 23 15.32 19.56 -3.26
C GLY A 23 15.37 18.02 -3.22
N MET A 24 15.36 17.42 -2.02
CA MET A 24 15.38 15.96 -1.84
C MET A 24 14.03 15.29 -2.14
N THR A 25 14.07 13.97 -2.32
CA THR A 25 12.92 13.11 -2.61
C THR A 25 12.50 12.33 -1.37
N ILE A 26 11.24 12.44 -0.99
CA ILE A 26 10.63 11.68 0.10
C ILE A 26 9.57 10.72 -0.42
N SER A 27 9.37 9.58 0.25
CA SER A 27 8.44 8.56 -0.21
C SER A 27 7.39 8.13 0.81
N PHE A 28 6.27 7.62 0.27
CA PHE A 28 5.13 7.15 1.05
C PHE A 28 4.46 5.96 0.36
N HIS A 29 4.03 5.00 1.17
CA HIS A 29 3.14 3.93 0.70
C HIS A 29 1.65 4.32 0.87
N HIS A 30 0.71 3.54 0.31
CA HIS A 30 -0.72 3.90 0.31
C HIS A 30 -1.65 2.81 0.85
N HIS A 31 -1.15 1.89 1.69
CA HIS A 31 -1.94 0.75 2.18
C HIS A 31 -3.11 1.17 3.09
N LEU A 32 -3.01 2.33 3.75
CA LEU A 32 -4.10 2.93 4.53
C LEU A 32 -5.19 3.58 3.64
N ARG A 33 -4.97 3.70 2.34
CA ARG A 33 -5.92 4.20 1.32
C ARG A 33 -6.50 5.56 1.72
N GLU A 34 -7.82 5.70 1.84
CA GLU A 34 -8.46 6.98 2.21
C GLU A 34 -8.34 7.30 3.72
N GLY A 35 -7.78 6.36 4.49
CA GLY A 35 -7.49 6.52 5.91
C GLY A 35 -6.11 7.09 6.20
N ASP A 36 -5.22 7.20 5.20
CA ASP A 36 -3.84 7.63 5.44
C ASP A 36 -3.76 9.03 6.06
N GLN A 37 -2.92 9.15 7.08
CA GLN A 37 -2.55 10.44 7.68
C GLN A 37 -1.04 10.69 7.64
N VAL A 38 -0.21 9.67 7.41
CA VAL A 38 1.25 9.75 7.49
C VAL A 38 1.82 10.73 6.47
N LEU A 39 1.30 10.73 5.23
CA LEU A 39 1.80 11.65 4.20
C LEU A 39 1.61 13.12 4.61
N VAL A 40 0.42 13.47 5.09
CA VAL A 40 0.09 14.84 5.49
C VAL A 40 0.84 15.24 6.77
N GLN A 41 0.98 14.33 7.73
CA GLN A 41 1.75 14.56 8.96
C GLN A 41 3.22 14.87 8.65
N ALA A 42 3.87 14.05 7.82
CA ALA A 42 5.26 14.26 7.43
C ALA A 42 5.49 15.56 6.66
N LEU A 43 4.61 15.89 5.71
CA LEU A 43 4.70 17.16 4.97
C LEU A 43 4.45 18.37 5.88
N THR A 44 3.53 18.26 6.83
CA THR A 44 3.30 19.32 7.83
C THR A 44 4.56 19.60 8.62
N GLU A 45 5.25 18.54 9.06
CA GLU A 45 6.48 18.66 9.83
C GLU A 45 7.64 19.20 8.98
N CYS A 46 7.78 18.74 7.73
CA CYS A 46 8.77 19.29 6.78
C CYS A 46 8.54 20.80 6.55
N ALA A 47 7.29 21.22 6.32
CA ALA A 47 6.94 22.62 6.15
C ALA A 47 7.24 23.45 7.42
N ARG A 48 6.97 22.90 8.61
CA ARG A 48 7.28 23.53 9.91
C ARG A 48 8.78 23.71 10.13
N LEU A 49 9.58 22.75 9.68
CA LEU A 49 11.05 22.83 9.70
C LEU A 49 11.61 23.76 8.62
N GLY A 50 10.77 24.28 7.73
CA GLY A 50 11.16 25.21 6.67
C GLY A 50 11.80 24.54 5.46
N ILE A 51 11.65 23.23 5.31
CA ILE A 51 12.19 22.47 4.16
C ILE A 51 11.34 22.75 2.92
N LYS A 52 11.99 22.95 1.77
CA LYS A 52 11.36 23.36 0.51
C LYS A 52 11.80 22.51 -0.68
N ASP A 53 11.10 22.68 -1.80
CA ASP A 53 11.42 22.04 -3.09
C ASP A 53 11.45 20.50 -3.06
N LEU A 54 10.69 19.86 -2.16
CA LEU A 54 10.67 18.41 -2.04
C LEU A 54 9.95 17.75 -3.23
N THR A 55 10.46 16.58 -3.63
CA THR A 55 9.74 15.67 -4.52
C THR A 55 9.04 14.60 -3.69
N VAL A 56 7.72 14.45 -3.86
CA VAL A 56 6.94 13.39 -3.20
C VAL A 56 6.80 12.20 -4.14
N ASN A 57 7.47 11.10 -3.82
CA ASN A 57 7.39 9.82 -4.51
C ASN A 57 6.44 8.85 -3.78
N ALA A 58 5.14 9.03 -4.00
CA ALA A 58 4.09 8.26 -3.34
C ALA A 58 3.63 7.09 -4.21
N SER A 59 3.52 5.89 -3.63
CA SER A 59 2.96 4.73 -4.35
C SER A 59 1.50 4.94 -4.80
N ALA A 60 0.73 5.86 -4.22
CA ALA A 60 -0.48 6.46 -4.80
C ALA A 60 -0.88 7.74 -4.03
N LEU A 61 -1.66 8.62 -4.65
CA LEU A 61 -2.26 9.78 -4.02
C LEU A 61 -3.79 9.64 -3.99
N MET A 62 -4.36 9.55 -2.78
CA MET A 62 -5.79 9.36 -2.51
C MET A 62 -6.49 10.69 -2.21
N ALA A 63 -7.81 10.69 -2.00
CA ALA A 63 -8.54 11.93 -1.72
C ALA A 63 -8.15 12.55 -0.37
N CYS A 64 -7.84 11.74 0.64
CA CYS A 64 -7.29 12.20 1.92
C CYS A 64 -6.00 13.03 1.79
N HIS A 65 -5.24 12.86 0.70
CA HIS A 65 -4.01 13.63 0.44
C HIS A 65 -4.26 14.99 -0.21
N ARG A 66 -5.51 15.43 -0.37
CA ARG A 66 -5.85 16.78 -0.87
C ARG A 66 -5.04 17.92 -0.24
N PRO A 67 -4.68 17.91 1.08
CA PRO A 67 -3.83 18.93 1.69
C PRO A 67 -2.47 19.13 1.00
N ILE A 68 -1.98 18.17 0.21
CA ILE A 68 -0.75 18.32 -0.60
C ILE A 68 -0.78 19.54 -1.52
N ILE A 69 -1.98 19.97 -1.92
CA ILE A 69 -2.18 21.18 -2.72
C ILE A 69 -1.61 22.42 -2.03
N ASP A 70 -1.75 22.53 -0.71
CA ASP A 70 -1.30 23.71 0.03
C ASP A 70 0.22 23.68 0.23
N PHE A 71 0.81 22.50 0.44
CA PHE A 71 2.27 22.30 0.44
C PHE A 71 2.91 22.57 -0.93
N ILE A 72 2.17 22.42 -2.03
CA ILE A 72 2.64 22.83 -3.36
C ILE A 72 2.63 24.37 -3.47
N LYS A 73 1.58 25.04 -2.99
CA LYS A 73 1.47 26.50 -3.06
C LYS A 73 2.51 27.22 -2.22
N ASP A 74 2.86 26.67 -1.05
CA ASP A 74 3.84 27.25 -0.14
C ASP A 74 5.30 26.86 -0.47
N GLY A 75 5.51 26.08 -1.52
CA GLY A 75 6.81 25.65 -2.03
C GLY A 75 7.48 24.53 -1.25
N THR A 76 6.82 23.93 -0.26
CA THR A 76 7.31 22.73 0.44
C THR A 76 7.46 21.57 -0.52
N VAL A 77 6.47 21.37 -1.40
CA VAL A 77 6.47 20.33 -2.45
C VAL A 77 6.56 20.99 -3.82
N SER A 78 7.47 20.51 -4.67
CA SER A 78 7.63 21.01 -6.04
C SER A 78 7.60 19.92 -7.10
N GLY A 79 7.76 18.66 -6.71
CA GLY A 79 7.73 17.48 -7.59
C GLY A 79 6.78 16.41 -7.07
N LEU A 80 6.13 15.69 -7.98
CA LEU A 80 5.29 14.54 -7.66
C LEU A 80 5.65 13.37 -8.57
N GLU A 81 5.83 12.20 -7.96
CA GLU A 81 5.92 10.92 -8.65
C GLU A 81 4.91 9.94 -8.03
N CYS A 82 4.06 9.30 -8.84
CA CYS A 82 3.07 8.36 -8.30
C CYS A 82 2.54 7.35 -9.32
N ASN A 83 1.85 6.30 -8.85
CA ASN A 83 1.11 5.38 -9.73
C ASN A 83 -0.25 5.91 -10.13
N TYR A 84 -0.93 6.49 -9.15
CA TYR A 84 -2.32 6.90 -9.24
C TYR A 84 -2.48 8.23 -8.51
N MET A 85 -3.33 9.09 -9.05
CA MET A 85 -3.68 10.36 -8.44
C MET A 85 -5.20 10.55 -8.50
N GLN A 86 -5.81 10.64 -7.33
CA GLN A 86 -7.24 10.83 -7.18
C GLN A 86 -7.65 12.22 -7.70
N ALA A 87 -8.85 12.32 -8.28
CA ALA A 87 -9.32 13.53 -8.98
C ALA A 87 -9.28 14.83 -8.15
N SER A 88 -9.47 14.77 -6.83
CA SER A 88 -9.40 15.92 -5.92
C SER A 88 -8.02 16.57 -5.87
N VAL A 89 -6.95 15.78 -6.05
CA VAL A 89 -5.58 16.26 -6.25
C VAL A 89 -5.34 16.53 -7.73
N GLY A 90 -5.66 15.56 -8.58
CA GLY A 90 -5.40 15.60 -10.03
C GLY A 90 -6.01 16.79 -10.75
N GLN A 91 -7.20 17.25 -10.37
CA GLN A 91 -7.81 18.43 -10.97
C GLN A 91 -7.02 19.71 -10.71
N ALA A 92 -6.40 19.85 -9.54
CA ALA A 92 -5.57 21.02 -9.23
C ALA A 92 -4.28 20.99 -10.06
N ILE A 93 -3.64 19.81 -10.15
CA ILE A 93 -2.45 19.58 -10.97
C ILE A 93 -2.75 19.86 -12.45
N SER A 94 -3.82 19.30 -13.01
CA SER A 94 -4.20 19.49 -14.41
C SER A 94 -4.56 20.94 -14.76
N ARG A 95 -4.84 21.79 -13.77
CA ARG A 95 -5.05 23.24 -13.93
C ARG A 95 -3.77 24.05 -13.83
N GLY A 96 -2.61 23.39 -13.78
CA GLY A 96 -1.29 24.03 -13.78
C GLY A 96 -0.79 24.44 -12.39
N LEU A 97 -1.28 23.80 -11.31
CA LEU A 97 -0.79 24.09 -9.96
C LEU A 97 0.70 23.77 -9.81
N LEU A 98 1.14 22.63 -10.36
CA LEU A 98 2.53 22.17 -10.28
C LEU A 98 3.30 22.62 -11.53
N LYS A 99 4.47 23.22 -11.33
CA LYS A 99 5.32 23.67 -12.44
C LYS A 99 6.10 22.52 -13.09
N LYS A 100 6.57 21.56 -12.29
CA LYS A 100 7.26 20.35 -12.77
C LYS A 100 6.20 19.37 -13.30
N GLU A 101 6.58 18.59 -14.30
CA GLU A 101 5.74 17.49 -14.79
C GLU A 101 5.59 16.41 -13.71
N VAL A 102 4.40 15.82 -13.60
CA VAL A 102 4.18 14.67 -12.73
C VAL A 102 4.67 13.41 -13.41
N ILE A 103 5.49 12.63 -12.71
CA ILE A 103 5.98 11.35 -13.24
C ILE A 103 5.06 10.23 -12.79
N PHE A 104 4.37 9.62 -13.74
CA PHE A 104 3.58 8.41 -13.49
C PHE A 104 4.39 7.15 -13.79
N ARG A 105 4.47 6.23 -12.81
CA ARG A 105 5.07 4.89 -13.00
C ARG A 105 4.06 3.84 -12.59
N SER A 106 4.01 2.68 -13.24
CA SER A 106 3.15 1.56 -12.82
C SER A 106 3.64 0.94 -11.49
N HIS A 107 2.84 0.08 -10.85
CA HIS A 107 3.22 -0.52 -9.55
C HIS A 107 4.46 -1.41 -9.67
N GLY A 108 4.67 -2.04 -10.83
CA GLY A 108 5.92 -2.73 -11.15
C GLY A 108 7.01 -1.79 -11.67
N GLY A 109 6.65 -0.70 -12.34
CA GLY A 109 7.60 0.27 -12.88
C GLY A 109 8.30 1.10 -11.80
N ARG A 110 7.62 1.43 -10.70
CA ARG A 110 8.19 2.18 -9.58
C ARG A 110 9.36 1.46 -8.89
N PRO A 111 9.22 0.22 -8.35
CA PRO A 111 10.35 -0.49 -7.76
C PRO A 111 11.45 -0.78 -8.79
N ALA A 112 11.10 -1.08 -10.04
CA ALA A 112 12.10 -1.27 -11.10
C ALA A 112 12.91 0.01 -11.39
N ALA A 113 12.31 1.20 -11.24
CA ALA A 113 13.01 2.47 -11.40
C ALA A 113 13.94 2.76 -10.20
N LEU A 114 13.51 2.44 -8.98
CA LEU A 114 14.35 2.54 -7.77
C LEU A 114 15.58 1.62 -7.89
N GLN A 115 15.35 0.35 -8.22
CA GLN A 115 16.42 -0.64 -8.39
C GLN A 115 17.44 -0.25 -9.48
N ARG A 116 16.99 0.41 -10.55
CA ARG A 116 17.85 0.86 -11.66
C ARG A 116 18.49 2.24 -11.42
N GLY A 117 18.17 2.92 -10.33
CA GLY A 117 18.62 4.29 -10.05
C GLY A 117 18.00 5.36 -10.97
N GLU A 118 16.91 5.03 -11.68
CA GLU A 118 16.12 5.99 -12.47
C GLU A 118 15.23 6.86 -11.57
N ALA A 119 14.92 6.37 -10.36
CA ALA A 119 14.29 7.10 -9.27
C ALA A 119 15.16 6.91 -8.01
N HIS A 120 15.17 7.91 -7.13
CA HIS A 120 15.87 7.86 -5.84
C HIS A 120 14.91 8.29 -4.73
N ILE A 121 15.16 7.82 -3.51
CA ILE A 121 14.42 8.22 -2.31
C ILE A 121 15.48 8.57 -1.25
N ASP A 122 15.51 9.82 -0.83
CA ASP A 122 16.40 10.28 0.24
C ASP A 122 15.85 9.88 1.62
N LEU A 123 14.53 9.99 1.79
CA LEU A 123 13.86 9.64 3.04
C LEU A 123 12.51 8.95 2.79
N ALA A 124 12.38 7.71 3.26
CA ALA A 124 11.11 6.99 3.25
C ALA A 124 10.37 7.16 4.58
N PHE A 125 9.09 7.52 4.51
CA PHE A 125 8.18 7.47 5.66
C PHE A 125 7.25 6.28 5.51
N ILE A 126 7.39 5.29 6.40
CA ILE A 126 6.64 4.04 6.37
C ILE A 126 5.64 4.04 7.51
N ALA A 127 4.36 4.13 7.19
CA ALA A 127 3.30 3.83 8.14
C ALA A 127 3.34 2.33 8.50
N ALA A 128 3.38 1.99 9.78
CA ALA A 128 3.29 0.62 10.26
C ALA A 128 2.27 0.53 11.39
N SER A 129 1.32 -0.39 11.28
CA SER A 129 0.29 -0.56 12.32
C SER A 129 0.82 -1.22 13.59
N ALA A 130 2.02 -1.80 13.54
CA ALA A 130 2.82 -2.13 14.71
C ALA A 130 4.32 -2.07 14.37
N ALA A 131 5.12 -1.59 15.31
CA ALA A 131 6.59 -1.67 15.23
C ALA A 131 7.19 -1.89 16.62
N ASP A 132 8.41 -2.43 16.66
CA ASP A 132 9.22 -2.48 17.89
C ASP A 132 10.32 -1.39 17.88
N PRO A 133 11.01 -1.14 19.01
CA PRO A 133 12.05 -0.11 19.09
C PRO A 133 13.27 -0.33 18.18
N ALA A 134 13.48 -1.54 17.65
CA ALA A 134 14.61 -1.84 16.76
C ALA A 134 14.27 -1.61 15.28
N GLY A 135 12.98 -1.50 14.95
CA GLY A 135 12.48 -1.18 13.61
C GLY A 135 11.75 -2.33 12.93
N ASN A 136 11.62 -3.50 13.55
CA ASN A 136 10.79 -4.57 12.98
C ASN A 136 9.33 -4.10 12.96
N CYS A 137 8.70 -4.11 11.79
CA CYS A 137 7.35 -3.56 11.66
C CYS A 137 6.46 -4.37 10.71
N ASN A 138 5.14 -4.26 10.91
CA ASN A 138 4.13 -4.88 10.04
C ASN A 138 2.85 -4.04 9.95
N GLY A 139 1.94 -4.44 9.05
CA GLY A 139 0.59 -3.88 8.93
C GLY A 139 -0.51 -4.75 9.56
N ARG A 140 -0.16 -5.79 10.33
CA ARG A 140 -1.08 -6.88 10.74
C ARG A 140 -1.54 -6.81 12.20
N ALA A 141 -0.86 -6.01 13.04
CA ALA A 141 -1.18 -5.82 14.45
C ALA A 141 -1.59 -4.37 14.76
N GLY A 142 -2.04 -4.08 15.98
CA GLY A 142 -2.50 -2.75 16.36
C GLY A 142 -3.91 -2.38 15.87
N GLN A 143 -4.38 -1.21 16.28
CA GLN A 143 -5.75 -0.75 16.00
C GLN A 143 -5.92 -0.37 14.52
N ALA A 144 -4.88 0.23 13.92
CA ALA A 144 -4.84 0.66 12.53
C ALA A 144 -4.37 -0.43 11.55
N ALA A 145 -4.53 -1.72 11.89
CA ALA A 145 -4.09 -2.83 11.02
C ALA A 145 -4.71 -2.75 9.62
N PHE A 146 -3.84 -2.66 8.61
CA PHE A 146 -4.19 -2.53 7.19
C PHE A 146 -3.69 -3.70 6.32
N GLY A 147 -3.01 -4.67 6.93
CA GLY A 147 -2.56 -5.90 6.28
C GLY A 147 -1.20 -5.77 5.64
N SER A 148 -1.13 -6.03 4.33
CA SER A 148 0.13 -6.06 3.57
C SER A 148 0.83 -4.69 3.53
N LEU A 149 2.16 -4.73 3.47
CA LEU A 149 3.12 -3.65 3.28
C LEU A 149 3.85 -3.75 1.94
N GLY A 150 3.34 -4.52 0.97
CA GLY A 150 4.01 -4.83 -0.29
C GLY A 150 4.55 -3.61 -1.06
N TYR A 151 3.87 -2.46 -1.06
CA TYR A 151 4.38 -1.22 -1.68
C TYR A 151 5.40 -0.43 -0.84
N ALA A 152 5.52 -0.72 0.46
CA ALA A 152 6.48 -0.09 1.36
C ALA A 152 7.81 -0.84 1.39
N MET A 153 7.81 -2.15 1.09
CA MET A 153 9.02 -2.96 1.06
C MET A 153 10.09 -2.40 0.11
N PRO A 154 9.78 -1.97 -1.13
CA PRO A 154 10.77 -1.32 -1.99
C PRO A 154 11.27 0.02 -1.44
N ASP A 155 10.45 0.76 -0.72
CA ASP A 155 10.89 2.02 -0.10
C ASP A 155 11.90 1.75 1.00
N ALA A 156 11.64 0.73 1.83
CA ALA A 156 12.58 0.29 2.86
C ALA A 156 13.90 -0.25 2.27
N GLU A 157 13.83 -0.94 1.13
CA GLU A 157 15.00 -1.54 0.48
C GLU A 157 15.90 -0.51 -0.21
N TYR A 158 15.31 0.53 -0.83
CA TYR A 158 16.03 1.43 -1.73
C TYR A 158 16.20 2.87 -1.23
N ALA A 159 15.55 3.27 -0.12
CA ALA A 159 15.74 4.61 0.43
C ALA A 159 17.09 4.77 1.13
N HIS A 160 17.62 5.99 1.13
CA HIS A 160 18.85 6.32 1.88
C HIS A 160 18.64 6.33 3.40
N TYR A 161 17.45 6.70 3.85
CA TYR A 161 17.08 6.71 5.27
C TYR A 161 15.60 6.33 5.42
N VAL A 162 15.29 5.47 6.39
CA VAL A 162 13.93 4.93 6.60
C VAL A 162 13.41 5.28 7.98
N VAL A 163 12.28 6.00 8.01
CA VAL A 163 11.52 6.32 9.22
C VAL A 163 10.24 5.50 9.25
N VAL A 164 10.12 4.60 10.21
CA VAL A 164 8.87 3.93 10.53
C VAL A 164 8.05 4.80 11.47
N MET A 165 6.81 5.10 11.09
CA MET A 165 5.82 5.79 11.92
C MET A 165 4.76 4.78 12.36
N THR A 166 4.54 4.66 13.67
CA THR A 166 3.58 3.70 14.23
C THR A 166 2.73 4.32 15.33
N ASP A 167 1.48 3.89 15.45
CA ASP A 167 0.59 4.20 16.56
C ASP A 167 0.44 3.03 17.55
N HIS A 168 1.29 2.00 17.40
CA HIS A 168 1.29 0.83 18.26
C HIS A 168 2.70 0.26 18.42
N LEU A 169 3.45 0.82 19.37
CA LEU A 169 4.75 0.29 19.75
C LEU A 169 4.59 -0.99 20.57
N VAL A 170 5.33 -2.04 20.23
CA VAL A 170 5.36 -3.31 20.95
C VAL A 170 6.75 -3.62 21.50
N ASP A 171 6.83 -4.56 22.44
CA ASP A 171 8.11 -5.03 22.95
C ASP A 171 8.89 -5.81 21.89
N TYR A 172 10.21 -5.65 21.89
CA TYR A 172 11.10 -6.41 21.04
C TYR A 172 11.19 -7.89 21.48
N PRO A 173 11.22 -8.87 20.55
CA PRO A 173 11.07 -8.70 19.11
C PRO A 173 9.62 -8.78 18.64
N LEU A 174 9.25 -7.93 17.67
CA LEU A 174 8.08 -8.18 16.83
C LEU A 174 8.38 -9.41 15.93
N LEU A 175 7.69 -10.53 16.17
CA LEU A 175 8.04 -11.85 15.62
C LEU A 175 7.64 -12.10 14.15
N THR A 176 6.83 -11.22 13.56
CA THR A 176 6.40 -11.32 12.16
C THR A 176 6.56 -9.97 11.44
N PRO A 177 7.81 -9.51 11.24
CA PRO A 177 8.05 -8.29 10.50
C PRO A 177 7.75 -8.49 9.01
N SER A 178 7.00 -7.55 8.43
CA SER A 178 6.94 -7.38 6.98
C SER A 178 8.19 -6.63 6.50
N ILE A 179 8.71 -5.71 7.32
CA ILE A 179 9.98 -5.01 7.11
C ILE A 179 10.87 -5.26 8.34
N ASP A 180 12.06 -5.77 8.08
CA ASP A 180 13.05 -6.14 9.10
C ASP A 180 13.81 -4.92 9.63
N GLU A 181 14.24 -4.98 10.90
CA GLU A 181 15.03 -3.94 11.55
C GLU A 181 16.27 -3.50 10.75
N THR A 182 16.87 -4.37 9.94
CA THR A 182 18.06 -4.04 9.14
C THR A 182 17.81 -2.97 8.07
N LEU A 183 16.55 -2.72 7.71
CA LEU A 183 16.13 -1.73 6.71
C LEU A 183 15.61 -0.42 7.33
N VAL A 184 15.65 -0.29 8.66
CA VAL A 184 15.03 0.84 9.36
C VAL A 184 16.08 1.63 10.13
N ASP A 185 16.08 2.96 9.98
CA ASP A 185 17.01 3.85 10.67
C ASP A 185 16.38 4.53 11.88
N ALA A 186 15.07 4.79 11.83
CA ALA A 186 14.33 5.48 12.88
C ALA A 186 12.91 4.91 13.08
N VAL A 187 12.47 4.90 14.33
CA VAL A 187 11.08 4.58 14.73
C VAL A 187 10.50 5.79 15.46
N VAL A 188 9.31 6.22 15.06
CA VAL A 188 8.59 7.33 15.69
C VAL A 188 7.20 6.85 16.07
N GLU A 189 6.88 6.93 17.36
CA GLU A 189 5.53 6.74 17.86
C GLU A 189 4.70 8.00 17.59
N VAL A 190 3.52 7.83 16.99
CA VAL A 190 2.57 8.91 16.66
C VAL A 190 1.19 8.57 17.20
N ASP A 191 0.34 9.57 17.38
CA ASP A 191 -1.01 9.37 17.93
C ASP A 191 -1.90 8.50 17.03
N SER A 192 -1.73 8.59 15.72
CA SER A 192 -2.45 7.78 14.73
C SER A 192 -1.70 7.78 13.40
N ILE A 193 -1.63 6.63 12.73
CA ILE A 193 -1.15 6.55 11.34
C ILE A 193 -2.29 6.73 10.33
N GLY A 194 -3.53 6.50 10.75
CA GLY A 194 -4.68 6.56 9.87
C GLY A 194 -5.95 5.92 10.43
N ASP A 195 -6.98 5.94 9.60
CA ASP A 195 -8.28 5.32 9.88
C ASP A 195 -8.42 3.99 9.12
N PRO A 196 -8.30 2.83 9.79
CA PRO A 196 -8.36 1.53 9.15
C PRO A 196 -9.77 1.17 8.63
N ASP A 197 -10.84 1.87 9.05
CA ASP A 197 -12.18 1.65 8.51
C ASP A 197 -12.35 2.26 7.12
N LYS A 198 -11.42 3.13 6.71
CA LYS A 198 -11.35 3.71 5.35
C LYS A 198 -10.50 2.92 4.37
N ILE A 199 -10.06 1.72 4.74
CA ILE A 199 -9.42 0.78 3.81
C ILE A 199 -10.41 0.36 2.72
N MET A 200 -11.71 0.23 3.01
CA MET A 200 -12.69 -0.13 1.98
C MET A 200 -13.13 1.10 1.17
N SER A 201 -13.02 1.03 -0.16
CA SER A 201 -13.66 1.99 -1.06
C SER A 201 -15.06 1.51 -1.44
N GLY A 202 -15.99 2.41 -1.77
CA GLY A 202 -17.35 2.03 -2.20
C GLY A 202 -17.41 1.09 -3.42
N THR A 203 -16.32 0.99 -4.19
CA THR A 203 -16.15 0.08 -5.31
C THR A 203 -15.86 -1.36 -4.93
N THR A 204 -15.46 -1.67 -3.69
CA THR A 204 -15.07 -3.04 -3.25
C THR A 204 -16.23 -4.01 -3.04
N ARG A 205 -17.40 -3.71 -3.58
CA ARG A 205 -18.59 -4.57 -3.50
C ARG A 205 -18.90 -5.20 -4.86
N ILE A 206 -19.41 -6.43 -4.81
CA ILE A 206 -19.93 -7.11 -6.00
C ILE A 206 -21.06 -6.26 -6.60
N THR A 207 -21.02 -6.09 -7.93
CA THR A 207 -22.06 -5.33 -8.63
C THR A 207 -23.44 -5.99 -8.47
N ARG A 208 -24.48 -5.16 -8.30
CA ARG A 208 -25.89 -5.59 -8.36
C ARG A 208 -26.57 -5.16 -9.66
N ASP A 209 -25.85 -4.42 -10.50
CA ASP A 209 -26.34 -3.98 -11.79
C ASP A 209 -26.43 -5.20 -12.74
N PRO A 210 -27.60 -5.47 -13.34
CA PRO A 210 -27.78 -6.62 -14.22
C PRO A 210 -26.85 -6.61 -15.44
N ILE A 211 -26.48 -5.43 -15.95
CA ILE A 211 -25.50 -5.34 -17.04
C ILE A 211 -24.12 -5.76 -16.55
N GLY A 212 -23.69 -5.24 -15.40
CA GLY A 212 -22.44 -5.67 -14.77
C GLY A 212 -22.39 -7.18 -14.49
N LEU A 213 -23.49 -7.78 -14.02
CA LEU A 213 -23.58 -9.23 -13.80
C LEU A 213 -23.51 -10.02 -15.10
N LEU A 214 -24.13 -9.53 -16.18
CA LEU A 214 -24.03 -10.15 -17.50
C LEU A 214 -22.59 -10.13 -18.02
N ILE A 215 -21.89 -8.99 -17.88
CA ILE A 215 -20.48 -8.86 -18.26
C ILE A 215 -19.62 -9.85 -17.45
N ALA A 216 -19.86 -9.97 -16.15
CA ALA A 216 -19.14 -10.89 -15.29
C ALA A 216 -19.31 -12.35 -15.74
N SER A 217 -20.55 -12.76 -15.98
CA SER A 217 -20.88 -14.11 -16.45
C SER A 217 -20.27 -14.43 -17.81
N GLN A 218 -20.33 -13.49 -18.76
CA GLN A 218 -19.69 -13.63 -20.06
C GLN A 218 -18.17 -13.74 -19.94
N THR A 219 -17.56 -12.96 -19.04
CA THR A 219 -16.12 -13.01 -18.79
C THR A 219 -15.70 -14.35 -18.19
N ALA A 220 -16.44 -14.87 -17.21
CA ALA A 220 -16.16 -16.19 -16.62
C ALA A 220 -16.28 -17.33 -17.66
N ARG A 221 -17.28 -17.26 -18.54
CA ARG A 221 -17.42 -18.20 -19.67
C ARG A 221 -16.27 -18.08 -20.68
N ALA A 222 -15.78 -16.86 -20.92
CA ALA A 222 -14.62 -16.65 -21.78
C ALA A 222 -13.33 -17.22 -21.15
N LEU A 223 -13.14 -17.04 -19.84
CA LEU A 223 -12.04 -17.68 -19.09
C LEU A 223 -12.11 -19.20 -19.22
N GLU A 224 -13.28 -19.80 -19.03
CA GLU A 224 -13.47 -21.24 -19.21
C GLU A 224 -13.16 -21.69 -20.65
N ALA A 225 -13.71 -20.98 -21.64
CA ALA A 225 -13.52 -21.29 -23.06
C ALA A 225 -12.07 -21.13 -23.53
N SER A 226 -11.26 -20.31 -22.83
CA SER A 226 -9.83 -20.13 -23.13
C SER A 226 -8.99 -21.40 -22.90
N GLY A 227 -9.51 -22.37 -22.12
CA GLY A 227 -8.76 -23.56 -21.70
C GLY A 227 -7.70 -23.28 -20.63
N LEU A 228 -7.64 -22.04 -20.10
CA LEU A 228 -6.73 -21.66 -19.01
C LEU A 228 -7.30 -21.97 -17.62
N VAL A 229 -8.61 -22.18 -17.49
CA VAL A 229 -9.23 -22.65 -16.24
C VAL A 229 -8.98 -24.15 -16.10
N LYS A 230 -7.87 -24.49 -15.45
CA LYS A 230 -7.37 -25.85 -15.26
C LYS A 230 -6.60 -25.98 -13.95
N GLU A 231 -6.33 -27.22 -13.54
CA GLU A 231 -5.57 -27.51 -12.31
C GLU A 231 -4.24 -26.75 -12.26
N GLY A 232 -3.96 -26.12 -11.12
CA GLY A 232 -2.76 -25.32 -10.89
C GLY A 232 -2.75 -23.95 -11.56
N MET A 233 -3.89 -23.43 -12.04
CA MET A 233 -3.96 -22.06 -12.57
C MET A 233 -3.65 -21.00 -11.50
N SER A 234 -3.03 -19.90 -11.91
CA SER A 234 -2.95 -18.67 -11.12
C SER A 234 -4.06 -17.71 -11.50
N PHE A 235 -4.50 -16.87 -10.56
CA PHE A 235 -5.57 -15.90 -10.81
C PHE A 235 -5.32 -14.55 -10.15
N GLN A 236 -5.72 -13.49 -10.83
CA GLN A 236 -5.84 -12.16 -10.24
C GLN A 236 -7.16 -11.57 -10.72
N THR A 237 -7.88 -10.92 -9.81
CA THR A 237 -9.07 -10.14 -10.14
C THR A 237 -8.93 -8.71 -9.70
N GLY A 238 -9.76 -7.83 -10.25
CA GLY A 238 -9.92 -6.48 -9.74
C GLY A 238 -10.65 -6.49 -8.39
N ALA A 239 -10.46 -5.41 -7.64
CA ALA A 239 -11.05 -5.27 -6.31
C ALA A 239 -12.41 -4.56 -6.33
N GLY A 240 -13.21 -4.67 -7.40
CA GLY A 240 -14.52 -4.01 -7.41
C GLY A 240 -15.53 -4.36 -8.49
N GLY A 241 -16.81 -4.21 -8.13
CA GLY A 241 -17.96 -4.29 -9.02
C GLY A 241 -18.02 -5.57 -9.84
N ILE A 242 -17.84 -5.42 -11.15
CA ILE A 242 -17.90 -6.50 -12.14
C ILE A 242 -16.77 -7.52 -11.92
N SER A 243 -15.56 -7.06 -11.62
CA SER A 243 -14.40 -7.95 -11.45
C SER A 243 -14.54 -8.91 -10.25
N LEU A 244 -15.16 -8.46 -9.16
CA LEU A 244 -15.50 -9.34 -8.03
C LEU A 244 -16.57 -10.37 -8.41
N ALA A 245 -17.57 -9.97 -9.20
CA ALA A 245 -18.56 -10.91 -9.72
C ALA A 245 -17.91 -11.98 -10.64
N VAL A 246 -16.90 -11.61 -11.44
CA VAL A 246 -16.12 -12.57 -12.24
C VAL A 246 -15.44 -13.60 -11.35
N ALA A 247 -14.87 -13.19 -10.21
CA ALA A 247 -14.22 -14.12 -9.28
C ALA A 247 -15.23 -15.09 -8.67
N SER A 248 -16.43 -14.62 -8.28
CA SER A 248 -17.50 -15.49 -7.79
C SER A 248 -17.94 -16.52 -8.84
N ASP A 249 -18.14 -16.09 -10.09
CA ASP A 249 -18.53 -16.98 -11.20
C ASP A 249 -17.41 -17.97 -11.57
N LEU A 250 -16.15 -17.54 -11.54
CA LEU A 250 -15.01 -18.42 -11.73
C LEU A 250 -14.96 -19.49 -10.63
N GLY A 251 -15.19 -19.10 -9.37
CA GLY A 251 -15.29 -20.04 -8.25
C GLY A 251 -16.36 -21.10 -8.47
N ARG A 252 -17.52 -20.73 -9.03
CA ARG A 252 -18.58 -21.71 -9.39
C ARG A 252 -18.06 -22.72 -10.42
N ILE A 253 -17.41 -22.25 -11.48
CA ILE A 253 -16.83 -23.11 -12.54
C ILE A 253 -15.78 -24.05 -11.96
N MET A 254 -14.90 -23.54 -11.08
CA MET A 254 -13.86 -24.34 -10.43
C MET A 254 -14.45 -25.45 -9.56
N ARG A 255 -15.51 -25.17 -8.80
CA ARG A 255 -16.25 -26.18 -8.01
C ARG A 255 -16.88 -27.26 -8.90
N GLU A 256 -17.57 -26.86 -9.96
CA GLU A 256 -18.21 -27.79 -10.91
C GLU A 256 -17.20 -28.71 -11.59
N LYS A 257 -16.03 -28.19 -11.94
CA LYS A 257 -14.97 -28.93 -12.63
C LYS A 257 -13.95 -29.59 -11.71
N LYS A 258 -14.08 -29.40 -10.38
CA LYS A 258 -13.13 -29.89 -9.36
C LYS A 258 -11.70 -29.44 -9.66
N ILE A 259 -11.54 -28.17 -10.01
CA ILE A 259 -10.25 -27.54 -10.29
C ILE A 259 -9.78 -26.79 -9.06
N GLN A 260 -8.51 -26.96 -8.70
CA GLN A 260 -7.84 -26.13 -7.70
C GLN A 260 -6.74 -25.29 -8.38
N GLY A 261 -6.76 -23.99 -8.15
CA GLY A 261 -5.71 -23.08 -8.57
C GLY A 261 -4.48 -23.19 -7.66
N SER A 262 -3.31 -22.84 -8.19
CA SER A 262 -2.09 -22.71 -7.39
C SER A 262 -2.21 -21.55 -6.42
N PHE A 263 -2.40 -20.34 -6.93
CA PHE A 263 -2.49 -19.13 -6.11
C PHE A 263 -3.40 -18.09 -6.71
N ALA A 264 -3.96 -17.23 -5.87
CA ALA A 264 -4.50 -15.95 -6.30
C ALA A 264 -3.61 -14.81 -5.80
N SER A 265 -3.40 -13.78 -6.62
CA SER A 265 -2.47 -12.69 -6.32
C SER A 265 -3.03 -11.31 -6.56
N GLY A 266 -2.34 -10.30 -6.01
CA GLY A 266 -2.59 -8.89 -6.26
C GLY A 266 -3.18 -8.24 -5.02
N GLY A 267 -4.21 -7.42 -5.23
CA GLY A 267 -4.96 -6.82 -4.14
C GLY A 267 -5.99 -7.80 -3.57
N ILE A 268 -5.72 -8.38 -2.40
CA ILE A 268 -6.61 -9.42 -1.87
C ILE A 268 -7.88 -8.80 -1.27
N THR A 269 -9.01 -9.38 -1.65
CA THR A 269 -10.35 -9.07 -1.13
C THR A 269 -10.92 -10.25 -0.35
N GLY A 270 -11.94 -10.00 0.46
CA GLY A 270 -12.71 -11.03 1.14
C GLY A 270 -13.25 -12.11 0.19
N THR A 271 -13.61 -11.74 -1.05
CA THR A 271 -14.01 -12.71 -2.08
C THR A 271 -12.88 -13.67 -2.42
N LEU A 272 -11.64 -13.20 -2.59
CA LEU A 272 -10.50 -14.10 -2.84
C LEU A 272 -10.16 -14.93 -1.60
N VAL A 273 -10.31 -14.36 -0.40
CA VAL A 273 -10.17 -15.11 0.86
C VAL A 273 -11.18 -16.25 0.95
N GLU A 274 -12.45 -16.02 0.61
CA GLU A 274 -13.49 -17.06 0.60
C GLU A 274 -13.12 -18.21 -0.35
N LEU A 275 -12.72 -17.89 -1.59
CA LEU A 275 -12.31 -18.92 -2.56
C LEU A 275 -11.08 -19.71 -2.07
N PHE A 276 -10.14 -19.05 -1.40
CA PHE A 276 -8.98 -19.69 -0.79
C PHE A 276 -9.37 -20.59 0.40
N GLU A 277 -10.22 -20.12 1.31
CA GLU A 277 -10.66 -20.89 2.49
C GLU A 277 -11.53 -22.09 2.12
N GLU A 278 -12.24 -22.03 0.99
CA GLU A 278 -12.94 -23.17 0.37
C GLU A 278 -11.99 -24.17 -0.32
N GLY A 279 -10.69 -23.87 -0.40
CA GLY A 279 -9.70 -24.73 -1.04
C GLY A 279 -9.66 -24.64 -2.56
N LEU A 280 -10.25 -23.61 -3.17
CA LEU A 280 -10.17 -23.40 -4.62
C LEU A 280 -8.81 -22.82 -5.04
N PHE A 281 -8.08 -22.18 -4.13
CA PHE A 281 -6.68 -21.80 -4.32
C PHE A 281 -5.83 -22.32 -3.17
N ARG A 282 -4.60 -22.76 -3.45
CA ARG A 282 -3.69 -23.25 -2.39
C ARG A 282 -3.06 -22.12 -1.59
N ASP A 283 -2.76 -20.99 -2.25
CA ASP A 283 -2.03 -19.87 -1.67
C ASP A 283 -2.64 -18.50 -2.09
N LEU A 284 -2.41 -17.47 -1.28
CA LEU A 284 -2.68 -16.07 -1.60
C LEU A 284 -1.38 -15.26 -1.54
N LEU A 285 -1.10 -14.47 -2.58
CA LEU A 285 0.06 -13.58 -2.67
C LEU A 285 -0.40 -12.11 -2.69
N ASP A 286 -0.22 -11.40 -1.59
CA ASP A 286 -0.92 -10.16 -1.28
C ASP A 286 0.01 -8.96 -1.22
N VAL A 287 -0.05 -8.13 -2.26
CA VAL A 287 0.68 -6.86 -2.28
C VAL A 287 -0.08 -5.74 -1.54
N GLN A 288 -1.38 -5.91 -1.29
CA GLN A 288 -2.26 -4.93 -0.63
C GLN A 288 -3.60 -5.56 -0.24
N CYS A 289 -3.97 -5.52 1.04
CA CYS A 289 -5.32 -5.87 1.46
C CYS A 289 -6.32 -4.76 1.07
N PHE A 290 -7.48 -5.15 0.52
CA PHE A 290 -8.53 -4.21 0.10
C PHE A 290 -9.72 -4.11 1.08
N ASP A 291 -9.79 -5.02 2.05
CA ASP A 291 -10.81 -5.05 3.09
C ASP A 291 -10.31 -5.76 4.37
N ARG A 292 -11.09 -5.66 5.45
CA ARG A 292 -10.77 -6.26 6.75
C ARG A 292 -10.66 -7.78 6.71
N GLN A 293 -11.39 -8.45 5.82
CA GLN A 293 -11.33 -9.92 5.73
C GLN A 293 -9.99 -10.37 5.15
N ALA A 294 -9.44 -9.65 4.17
CA ALA A 294 -8.08 -9.86 3.68
C ALA A 294 -7.04 -9.64 4.80
N VAL A 295 -7.15 -8.55 5.57
CA VAL A 295 -6.25 -8.25 6.71
C VAL A 295 -6.27 -9.38 7.74
N GLU A 296 -7.45 -9.83 8.18
CA GLU A 296 -7.57 -10.92 9.14
C GLU A 296 -7.06 -12.26 8.58
N SER A 297 -7.30 -12.51 7.29
CA SER A 297 -6.77 -13.69 6.62
C SER A 297 -5.24 -13.69 6.61
N LEU A 298 -4.61 -12.58 6.25
CA LEU A 298 -3.14 -12.44 6.21
C LEU A 298 -2.50 -12.67 7.59
N LYS A 299 -3.23 -12.32 8.65
CA LYS A 299 -2.79 -12.54 10.03
C LYS A 299 -2.88 -14.02 10.47
N ARG A 300 -3.93 -14.74 10.07
CA ARG A 300 -4.23 -16.08 10.59
C ARG A 300 -3.83 -17.24 9.68
N ASN A 301 -3.73 -17.01 8.37
CA ASN A 301 -3.52 -18.06 7.38
C ASN A 301 -2.05 -18.10 6.92
N PRO A 302 -1.28 -19.16 7.22
CA PRO A 302 0.13 -19.23 6.84
C PRO A 302 0.39 -19.41 5.33
N ARG A 303 -0.66 -19.64 4.54
CA ARG A 303 -0.58 -19.66 3.06
C ARG A 303 -1.11 -18.38 2.41
N HIS A 304 -1.38 -17.37 3.22
CA HIS A 304 -1.60 -16.01 2.76
C HIS A 304 -0.34 -15.21 3.12
N GLN A 305 0.41 -14.81 2.09
CA GLN A 305 1.73 -14.20 2.23
C GLN A 305 1.78 -12.87 1.49
N GLU A 306 2.68 -11.99 1.93
CA GLU A 306 3.01 -10.73 1.24
C GLU A 306 4.05 -10.97 0.14
#